data_AF-A0A816EPY1-F1
#
_entry.id   AF-A0A816EPY1-F1
#
_cell.length_a   1.000
_cell.length_b   1.000
_cell.length_c   1.000
_cell.angle_alpha   90.00
_cell.angle_beta   90.00
_cell.angle_gamma   90.00
#
_symmetry.space_group_name_H-M   'P 1'
#
loop_
_entity.id
_entity.type
_entity.pdbx_description
1 polymer ?
#
loop_
_entity_poly.entity_id
_entity_poly.type
_entity_poly.pdbx_seq_one_letter_code
_entity_poly.pdbx_strand_id
1 'polypeptide(L)'
;MSIDKDDLKNADKLWEVRVKIADGNEKIFEFDLIVIVIGLFSTSYMPIIRGQNKFLDSIIHICDIKSSKQLENKHVVVLDEGKSAFDLTITAGTYAKICHILFRRAHWLILNHLMDGRLSSRYLFSPVSSTVLDPYPYGPHDALFRLTIKFFAKEFI
;
A
#
# COMPACT_ATOMS: atom_id res chain seq x y z
N MET A 1 -21.39 -4.99 0.93
CA MET A 1 -21.65 -5.29 -0.49
C MET A 1 -21.76 -6.80 -0.57
N SER A 2 -22.99 -7.33 -0.59
CA SER A 2 -23.25 -8.76 -0.79
C SER A 2 -23.33 -8.96 -2.30
N ILE A 3 -22.60 -9.92 -2.84
CA ILE A 3 -22.73 -10.34 -4.24
C ILE A 3 -23.66 -11.54 -4.21
N ASP A 4 -24.81 -11.45 -4.87
CA ASP A 4 -25.74 -12.58 -5.01
C ASP A 4 -25.46 -13.33 -6.31
N LYS A 5 -25.92 -14.58 -6.41
CA LYS A 5 -25.76 -15.42 -7.61
C LYS A 5 -26.44 -14.81 -8.83
N ASP A 6 -27.52 -14.05 -8.61
CA ASP A 6 -28.28 -13.36 -9.65
C ASP A 6 -27.52 -12.16 -10.26
N ASP A 7 -26.47 -11.68 -9.60
CA ASP A 7 -25.60 -10.61 -10.12
C ASP A 7 -24.57 -11.13 -11.15
N LEU A 8 -24.44 -12.46 -11.31
CA LEU A 8 -23.44 -13.08 -12.16
C LEU A 8 -23.89 -13.14 -13.63
N LYS A 9 -23.19 -12.41 -14.51
CA LYS A 9 -23.36 -12.54 -15.96
C LYS A 9 -22.66 -13.82 -16.44
N ASN A 10 -23.41 -14.72 -17.11
CA ASN A 10 -22.97 -16.05 -17.58
C ASN A 10 -22.79 -17.10 -16.47
N ALA A 11 -23.81 -17.32 -15.65
CA ALA A 11 -23.83 -18.38 -14.63
C ALA A 11 -23.60 -19.80 -15.19
N ASP A 12 -23.75 -20.00 -16.50
CA ASP A 12 -23.54 -21.31 -17.16
C ASP A 12 -22.06 -21.63 -17.44
N LYS A 13 -21.14 -20.68 -17.25
CA LYS A 13 -19.69 -20.90 -17.50
C LYS A 13 -18.92 -20.94 -16.18
N LEU A 14 -18.43 -22.14 -15.85
CA LEU A 14 -17.57 -22.37 -14.69
C LEU A 14 -16.15 -21.91 -14.96
N TRP A 15 -15.48 -21.43 -13.92
CA TRP A 15 -14.05 -21.17 -13.95
C TRP A 15 -13.26 -22.43 -13.64
N GLU A 16 -12.37 -22.80 -14.56
CA GLU A 16 -11.40 -23.87 -14.33
C GLU A 16 -10.17 -23.33 -13.59
N VAL A 17 -9.92 -23.84 -12.38
CA VAL A 17 -8.77 -23.48 -11.55
C VAL A 17 -7.81 -24.66 -11.47
N ARG A 18 -6.59 -24.44 -11.94
CA ARG A 18 -5.51 -25.43 -11.87
C ARG A 18 -4.60 -25.14 -10.69
N VAL A 19 -4.48 -26.11 -9.79
CA VAL A 19 -3.65 -26.02 -8.60
C VAL A 19 -2.52 -27.03 -8.70
N LYS A 20 -1.28 -26.54 -8.69
CA LYS A 20 -0.09 -27.38 -8.55
C LYS A 20 0.21 -27.60 -7.08
N ILE A 21 0.24 -28.86 -6.67
CA ILE A 21 0.55 -29.28 -5.29
C ILE A 21 2.06 -29.50 -5.18
N ALA A 22 2.62 -29.38 -3.98
CA ALA A 22 4.04 -29.56 -3.70
C ALA A 22 4.62 -30.89 -4.23
N ASP A 23 3.80 -31.94 -4.29
CA ASP A 23 4.17 -33.27 -4.81
C ASP A 23 4.29 -33.32 -6.35
N GLY A 24 4.15 -32.17 -7.04
CA GLY A 24 4.20 -32.05 -8.50
C GLY A 24 2.89 -32.41 -9.22
N ASN A 25 1.91 -32.96 -8.49
CA ASN A 25 0.60 -33.29 -9.03
C ASN A 25 -0.24 -32.02 -9.26
N GLU A 26 -0.96 -31.98 -10.38
CA GLU A 26 -1.90 -30.91 -10.73
C GLU A 26 -3.33 -31.39 -10.46
N LYS A 27 -4.13 -30.55 -9.79
CA LYS A 27 -5.57 -30.76 -9.62
C LYS A 27 -6.34 -29.65 -10.32
N ILE A 28 -7.42 -30.04 -10.98
CA ILE A 28 -8.33 -29.14 -11.68
C ILE A 28 -9.62 -29.08 -10.87
N PHE A 29 -10.10 -27.86 -10.62
CA PHE A 29 -11.35 -27.58 -9.92
C PHE A 29 -12.21 -26.65 -10.77
N GLU A 30 -13.52 -26.78 -10.66
CA GLU A 30 -14.48 -25.90 -11.34
C GLU A 30 -15.27 -25.13 -10.29
N PHE A 31 -15.38 -23.80 -10.46
CA PHE A 31 -16.07 -22.92 -9.52
C PHE A 31 -16.95 -21.89 -10.25
N ASP A 32 -18.08 -21.55 -9.63
CA ASP A 32 -18.96 -20.47 -10.12
C ASP A 32 -18.35 -19.07 -9.91
N LEU A 33 -17.57 -18.89 -8.83
CA LEU A 33 -16.98 -17.62 -8.44
C LEU A 33 -15.53 -17.79 -7.98
N ILE A 34 -14.67 -16.84 -8.38
CA ILE A 34 -13.29 -16.74 -7.89
C ILE A 34 -13.10 -15.38 -7.22
N VAL A 35 -12.57 -15.40 -6.00
CA VAL A 35 -12.12 -14.21 -5.29
C VAL A 35 -10.60 -14.19 -5.26
N ILE A 36 -9.99 -13.20 -5.91
CA ILE A 36 -8.53 -13.07 -5.99
C ILE A 36 -8.04 -12.25 -4.79
N VAL A 37 -7.33 -12.90 -3.86
CA VAL A 37 -6.76 -12.27 -2.65
C VAL A 37 -5.26 -12.53 -2.57
N ILE A 38 -4.53 -12.23 -3.65
CA ILE A 38 -3.09 -12.53 -3.78
C ILE A 38 -2.16 -11.47 -3.18
N GLY A 39 -2.71 -10.36 -2.69
CA GLY A 39 -1.95 -9.20 -2.22
C GLY A 39 -1.26 -8.43 -3.35
N LEU A 40 -1.21 -7.10 -3.24
CA LEU A 40 -0.65 -6.25 -4.31
C LEU A 40 0.88 -6.11 -4.26
N PHE A 41 1.51 -6.45 -3.13
CA PHE A 41 2.92 -6.14 -2.86
C PHE A 41 3.81 -7.40 -2.71
N SER A 42 3.42 -8.50 -3.36
CA SER A 42 4.17 -9.76 -3.29
C SER A 42 5.38 -9.80 -4.23
N THR A 43 5.38 -8.98 -5.28
CA THR A 43 6.46 -8.91 -6.26
C THR A 43 7.33 -7.68 -6.03
N SER A 44 8.63 -7.92 -5.86
CA SER A 44 9.64 -6.85 -5.76
C SER A 44 9.85 -6.21 -7.14
N TYR A 45 9.91 -4.88 -7.17
CA TYR A 45 10.23 -4.12 -8.38
C TYR A 45 11.55 -3.36 -8.19
N MET A 46 12.55 -3.72 -8.99
CA MET A 46 13.84 -3.02 -9.02
C MET A 46 13.91 -2.14 -10.28
N PRO A 47 13.86 -0.80 -10.16
CA PRO A 47 13.99 0.07 -11.32
C PRO A 47 15.43 0.07 -11.85
N ILE A 48 15.57 0.13 -13.19
CA ILE A 48 16.88 0.30 -13.83
C ILE A 48 17.25 1.78 -13.80
N ILE A 49 18.36 2.09 -13.13
CA ILE A 49 18.88 3.46 -13.01
C ILE A 49 19.99 3.66 -14.06
N ARG A 50 19.97 4.80 -14.75
CA ARG A 50 21.01 5.15 -15.72
C ARG A 50 22.37 5.20 -15.04
N GLY A 51 23.33 4.42 -15.54
CA GLY A 51 24.67 4.35 -14.98
C GLY A 51 24.81 3.42 -13.76
N GLN A 52 23.77 2.67 -13.37
CA GLN A 52 23.86 1.73 -12.24
C GLN A 52 24.98 0.69 -12.39
N ASN A 53 25.33 0.34 -13.64
CA ASN A 53 26.42 -0.60 -13.95
C ASN A 53 27.82 -0.05 -13.62
N LYS A 54 27.95 1.27 -13.40
CA LYS A 54 29.20 1.91 -12.96
C LYS A 54 29.32 1.95 -11.44
N PHE A 55 28.24 1.64 -10.72
CA PHE A 55 28.26 1.57 -9.27
C PHE A 55 28.96 0.26 -8.87
N LEU A 56 30.05 0.38 -8.12
CA LEU A 56 30.91 -0.75 -7.77
C LEU A 56 30.37 -1.54 -6.58
N ASP A 57 29.52 -0.92 -5.77
CA ASP A 57 28.93 -1.50 -4.58
C ASP A 57 27.57 -2.14 -4.84
N SER A 58 26.92 -2.61 -3.78
CA SER A 58 25.68 -3.37 -3.86
C SER A 58 24.44 -2.47 -4.03
N ILE A 59 23.58 -2.81 -4.98
CA ILE A 59 22.20 -2.32 -5.10
C ILE A 59 21.27 -3.45 -4.66
N ILE A 60 20.44 -3.22 -3.65
CA ILE A 60 19.64 -4.26 -2.99
C ILE A 60 18.21 -3.75 -2.82
N HIS A 61 17.20 -4.60 -3.06
CA HIS A 61 15.82 -4.26 -2.76
C HIS A 61 15.55 -4.44 -1.26
N ILE A 62 14.70 -3.60 -0.67
CA ILE A 62 14.40 -3.66 0.77
C ILE A 62 13.93 -5.05 1.25
N CYS A 63 13.21 -5.81 0.41
CA CYS A 63 12.77 -7.18 0.73
C CYS A 63 13.92 -8.16 0.99
N ASP A 64 15.12 -7.88 0.48
CA ASP A 64 16.30 -8.73 0.68
C ASP A 64 17.09 -8.35 1.95
N ILE A 65 16.69 -7.26 2.62
CA ILE A 65 17.25 -6.83 3.90
C ILE A 65 16.47 -7.50 5.02
N LYS A 66 17.09 -8.48 5.66
CA LYS A 66 16.51 -9.30 6.73
C LYS A 66 17.05 -8.95 8.12
N SER A 67 18.16 -8.22 8.20
CA SER A 67 18.80 -7.86 9.46
C SER A 67 19.53 -6.52 9.38
N SER A 68 19.55 -5.78 10.49
CA SER A 68 20.32 -4.54 10.67
C SER A 68 21.82 -4.74 10.44
N LYS A 69 22.35 -5.94 10.69
CA LYS A 69 23.76 -6.30 10.42
C LYS A 69 24.17 -6.06 8.96
N GLN A 70 23.23 -6.15 8.01
CA GLN A 70 23.51 -5.89 6.59
C GLN A 70 23.86 -4.42 6.31
N LEU A 71 23.51 -3.51 7.25
CA LEU A 71 23.66 -2.06 7.15
C LEU A 71 24.82 -1.52 8.00
N GLU A 72 25.30 -2.30 8.97
CA GLU A 72 26.35 -1.87 9.91
C GLU A 72 27.63 -1.42 9.20
N ASN A 73 28.18 -0.29 9.65
CA ASN A 73 29.42 0.31 9.12
C ASN A 73 29.38 0.71 7.63
N LYS A 74 28.20 0.74 6.99
CA LYS A 74 28.05 1.12 5.58
C LYS A 74 27.56 2.56 5.41
N HIS A 75 27.84 3.13 4.25
CA HIS A 75 27.17 4.33 3.75
C HIS A 75 25.97 3.86 2.92
N VAL A 76 24.77 4.21 3.36
CA VAL A 76 23.52 3.72 2.78
C VAL A 76 22.78 4.88 2.11
N VAL A 77 22.35 4.66 0.87
CA VAL A 77 21.46 5.56 0.16
C VAL A 77 20.14 4.83 -0.05
N VAL A 78 19.07 5.32 0.58
CA VAL A 78 17.72 4.83 0.35
C VAL A 78 17.11 5.63 -0.79
N LEU A 79 16.62 4.93 -1.79
CA LEU A 79 15.89 5.51 -2.91
C LEU A 79 14.40 5.30 -2.65
N ASP A 80 13.60 6.35 -2.82
CA ASP A 80 12.15 6.41 -2.55
C ASP A 80 11.79 7.01 -1.16
N GLU A 81 10.54 7.46 -1.06
CA GLU A 81 9.92 8.11 0.10
C GLU A 81 8.60 7.41 0.52
N GLY A 82 8.38 6.19 0.04
CA GLY A 82 7.29 5.34 0.52
C GLY A 82 7.45 4.97 2.00
N LYS A 83 6.37 4.45 2.59
CA LYS A 83 6.37 4.03 4.01
C LYS A 83 7.50 3.04 4.31
N SER A 84 7.68 2.03 3.46
CA SER A 84 8.74 1.03 3.60
C SER A 84 10.14 1.65 3.48
N ALA A 85 10.32 2.66 2.61
CA ALA A 85 11.58 3.37 2.47
C ALA A 85 11.91 4.18 3.74
N PHE A 86 10.92 4.81 4.37
CA PHE A 86 11.10 5.49 5.65
C PHE A 86 11.43 4.51 6.80
N ASP A 87 10.75 3.37 6.89
CA ASP A 87 11.06 2.34 7.89
C ASP A 87 12.51 1.83 7.75
N LEU A 88 12.98 1.64 6.51
CA LEU A 88 14.38 1.32 6.24
C LEU A 88 15.31 2.49 6.57
N THR A 89 14.93 3.72 6.25
CA THR A 89 15.75 4.92 6.53
C THR A 89 15.96 5.11 8.03
N ILE A 90 14.94 4.87 8.86
CA ILE A 90 15.03 4.89 10.33
C ILE A 90 16.00 3.79 10.81
N THR A 91 15.84 2.58 10.27
CA THR A 91 16.71 1.44 10.60
C THR A 91 18.16 1.71 10.20
N ALA A 92 18.40 2.18 8.97
CA ALA A 92 19.72 2.54 8.46
C ALA A 92 20.30 3.74 9.22
N GLY A 93 19.50 4.73 9.60
CA GLY A 93 19.95 5.85 10.42
C GLY A 93 20.41 5.43 11.82
N THR A 94 19.91 4.30 12.34
CA THR A 94 20.31 3.75 13.63
C THR A 94 21.59 2.92 13.55
N TYR A 95 21.75 2.10 12.51
CA TYR A 95 22.81 1.09 12.44
C TYR A 95 23.91 1.36 11.41
N ALA A 96 23.64 2.14 10.36
CA ALA A 96 24.62 2.46 9.34
C ALA A 96 25.55 3.60 9.78
N LYS A 97 26.66 3.78 9.07
CA LYS A 97 27.60 4.88 9.35
C LYS A 97 27.04 6.22 8.90
N ILE A 98 26.44 6.25 7.71
CA ILE A 98 25.77 7.42 7.13
C ILE A 98 24.56 6.90 6.36
N CYS A 99 23.42 7.58 6.50
CA CYS A 99 22.20 7.32 5.76
C CYS A 99 21.76 8.57 5.01
N HIS A 100 21.56 8.44 3.69
CA HIS A 100 20.94 9.47 2.86
C HIS A 100 19.64 8.92 2.27
N ILE A 101 18.60 9.74 2.24
CA ILE A 101 17.37 9.44 1.51
C ILE A 101 17.31 10.30 0.26
N LEU A 102 17.02 9.68 -0.88
CA LEU A 102 16.86 10.36 -2.15
C LEU A 102 15.46 10.11 -2.69
N PHE A 103 14.76 11.20 -2.96
CA PHE A 103 13.42 11.18 -3.51
C PHE A 103 13.22 12.27 -4.55
N ARG A 104 12.23 12.08 -5.44
CA ARG A 104 11.95 13.03 -6.51
C ARG A 104 11.04 14.16 -6.05
N ARG A 105 10.09 13.89 -5.15
CA ARG A 105 9.07 14.85 -4.72
C ARG A 105 8.69 14.62 -3.27
N ALA A 106 9.16 15.50 -2.38
CA ALA A 106 8.85 15.41 -0.95
C ALA A 106 7.34 15.20 -0.70
N HIS A 107 7.01 14.07 -0.07
CA HIS A 107 5.67 13.78 0.42
C HIS A 107 5.49 14.25 1.88
N TRP A 108 4.26 14.56 2.25
CA TRP A 108 3.91 14.97 3.60
C TRP A 108 4.07 13.81 4.59
N LEU A 109 4.86 14.01 5.63
CA LEU A 109 4.99 13.08 6.75
C LEU A 109 3.85 13.31 7.73
N ILE A 110 2.91 12.37 7.78
CA ILE A 110 1.87 12.36 8.81
C ILE A 110 2.38 11.56 10.00
N LEU A 111 2.61 12.24 11.12
CA LEU A 111 2.97 11.57 12.37
C LEU A 111 1.76 10.79 12.90
N ASN A 112 1.96 9.50 13.18
CA ASN A 112 0.91 8.68 13.79
C ASN A 112 0.60 9.07 15.25
N HIS A 113 1.55 9.73 15.91
CA HIS A 113 1.46 10.22 17.26
C HIS A 113 1.70 11.73 17.27
N LEU A 114 0.61 12.48 17.33
CA LEU A 114 0.64 13.92 17.53
C LEU A 114 0.50 14.21 19.04
N MET A 115 1.21 15.22 19.54
CA MET A 115 1.18 15.65 20.96
C MET A 115 1.51 14.51 21.94
N ASP A 116 2.74 13.98 21.91
CA ASP A 116 3.23 12.99 22.88
C ASP A 116 2.36 11.71 22.94
N GLY A 117 1.85 11.28 21.77
CA GLY A 117 1.01 10.09 21.64
C GLY A 117 -0.49 10.30 21.92
N ARG A 118 -0.91 11.51 22.31
CA ARG A 118 -2.30 11.79 22.72
C ARG A 118 -3.28 11.92 21.55
N LEU A 119 -2.82 12.39 20.39
CA LEU A 119 -3.63 12.44 19.18
C LEU A 119 -3.17 11.36 18.21
N SER A 120 -3.99 10.31 18.10
CA SER A 120 -3.86 9.32 17.06
C SER A 120 -4.24 9.93 15.70
N SER A 121 -3.50 9.59 14.66
CA SER A 121 -3.85 9.91 13.26
C SER A 121 -5.27 9.45 12.86
N ARG A 122 -5.90 8.55 13.64
CA ARG A 122 -7.32 8.16 13.48
C ARG A 122 -8.29 9.35 13.46
N TYR A 123 -8.01 10.42 14.21
CA TYR A 123 -8.89 11.60 14.22
C TYR A 123 -8.86 12.37 12.90
N LEU A 124 -7.78 12.25 12.11
CA LEU A 124 -7.71 12.79 10.74
C LEU A 124 -8.68 12.08 9.79
N PHE A 125 -9.10 10.86 10.10
CA PHE A 125 -10.02 10.06 9.29
C PHE A 125 -11.42 9.95 9.93
N SER A 126 -11.79 10.94 10.74
CA SER A 126 -13.13 11.02 11.32
C SER A 126 -14.09 11.80 10.41
N PRO A 127 -15.41 11.56 10.46
CA PRO A 127 -16.36 12.41 9.76
C PRO A 127 -16.24 13.89 10.13
N VAL A 128 -15.71 14.21 11.32
CA VAL A 128 -15.49 15.59 11.79
C VAL A 128 -14.29 16.23 11.10
N SER A 129 -13.22 15.50 10.80
CA SER A 129 -12.05 16.09 10.12
C SER A 129 -12.38 16.60 8.72
N SER A 130 -13.39 16.02 8.06
CA SER A 130 -13.86 16.47 6.73
C SER A 130 -14.49 17.87 6.72
N THR A 131 -14.75 18.48 7.88
CA THR A 131 -15.18 19.89 7.95
C THR A 131 -14.01 20.86 8.04
N VAL A 132 -12.81 20.37 8.38
CA VAL A 132 -11.62 21.20 8.62
C VAL A 132 -10.60 21.05 7.49
N LEU A 133 -10.49 19.85 6.93
CA LEU A 133 -9.61 19.52 5.82
C LEU A 133 -10.49 19.16 4.63
N ASP A 134 -10.62 20.07 3.66
CA ASP A 134 -11.24 19.74 2.39
C ASP A 134 -10.43 18.60 1.73
N PRO A 135 -11.00 17.39 1.59
CA PRO A 135 -10.31 16.29 0.98
C PRO A 135 -10.30 16.54 -0.52
N TYR A 136 -9.14 16.97 -1.03
CA TYR A 136 -8.87 17.33 -2.42
C TYR A 136 -9.60 18.59 -2.93
N PRO A 137 -8.89 19.55 -3.55
CA PRO A 137 -9.58 20.49 -4.43
C PRO A 137 -10.22 19.66 -5.55
N TYR A 138 -11.54 19.77 -5.72
CA TYR A 138 -12.36 19.12 -6.76
C TYR A 138 -12.96 17.71 -6.51
N GLY A 139 -12.98 17.20 -5.27
CA GLY A 139 -13.75 15.98 -4.94
C GLY A 139 -15.27 16.23 -4.82
N PRO A 140 -16.16 15.26 -5.16
CA PRO A 140 -17.62 15.42 -5.09
C PRO A 140 -18.19 15.38 -3.65
N HIS A 141 -17.39 15.72 -2.64
CA HIS A 141 -17.73 15.62 -1.23
C HIS A 141 -18.08 16.94 -0.56
N ASP A 142 -18.44 17.96 -1.36
CA ASP A 142 -18.93 19.24 -0.85
C ASP A 142 -20.08 19.04 0.15
N ALA A 143 -20.20 19.92 1.15
CA ALA A 143 -21.20 19.83 2.21
C ALA A 143 -22.63 19.64 1.65
N LEU A 144 -22.86 20.19 0.46
CA LEU A 144 -24.08 20.05 -0.32
C LEU A 144 -24.38 18.60 -0.73
N PHE A 145 -23.38 17.82 -1.12
CA PHE A 145 -23.52 16.39 -1.48
C PHE A 145 -23.87 15.50 -0.27
N ARG A 146 -23.34 15.82 0.92
CA ARG A 146 -23.72 15.10 2.15
C ARG A 146 -25.14 15.44 2.60
N LEU A 147 -25.56 16.69 2.40
CA LEU A 147 -26.93 17.12 2.65
C LEU A 147 -27.92 16.43 1.71
N THR A 148 -27.59 16.30 0.43
CA THR A 148 -28.46 15.62 -0.54
C THR A 148 -28.59 14.14 -0.22
N ILE A 149 -27.52 13.42 0.11
CA ILE A 149 -27.63 12.01 0.54
C ILE A 149 -28.49 11.90 1.82
N LYS A 150 -28.34 12.79 2.81
CA LYS A 150 -29.17 12.74 4.02
C LYS A 150 -30.64 13.04 3.78
N PHE A 151 -30.95 13.93 2.84
CA PHE A 151 -32.33 14.25 2.47
C PHE A 151 -32.97 13.13 1.63
N PHE A 152 -32.27 12.62 0.61
CA PHE A 152 -32.81 11.60 -0.30
C PHE A 152 -32.77 10.17 0.26
N ALA A 153 -31.86 9.85 1.20
CA ALA A 153 -31.87 8.53 1.85
C ALA A 153 -33.11 8.29 2.74
N LYS A 154 -33.89 9.34 3.05
CA LYS A 154 -35.13 9.21 3.82
C LYS A 154 -36.35 8.83 2.97
N GLU A 155 -36.26 8.87 1.65
CA GLU A 155 -37.36 8.51 0.74
C GLU A 155 -37.27 7.08 0.19
N PHE A 156 -36.23 6.31 0.56
CA PHE A 156 -35.99 4.95 0.06
C PHE A 156 -35.94 3.87 1.16
N ILE A 157 -36.63 4.08 2.29
CA ILE A 157 -36.95 3.03 3.27
C ILE A 157 -38.47 2.95 3.42
#